data_AF-A0A9D7NZA8-F1
#
_entry.id   AF-A0A9D7NZA8-F1
#
_cell.length_a   1.000
_cell.length_b   1.000
_cell.length_c   1.000
_cell.angle_alpha   90.00
_cell.angle_beta   90.00
_cell.angle_gamma   90.00
#
_symmetry.space_group_name_H-M   'P 1'
#
loop_
_entity.id
_entity.type
_entity.pdbx_description
1 polymer ?
#
loop_
_entity_poly.entity_id
_entity_poly.type
_entity_poly.pdbx_seq_one_letter_code
_entity_poly.pdbx_strand_id
1 'polypeptide(L)'
;MSSVSQQHESRARVAVRAPGTGAGPAFWSFALECYDRPGVQSQCLELQDRYAAEVLVLLFLCWRASCGDVLDMTRLRALRERSAPLARQLIGPLRAARRALKSAAQTSGSVELAQAAARLQAAELRAECLQACWLAQAGLLPVCVSRSGERATQAGTSIADYLRLLGVESAVAQRRADSLAAAVSGS
;
A
#
# COMPACT_ATOMS: atom_id res chain seq x y z
N MET A 1 6.19 5.11 -22.04
CA MET A 1 5.65 6.19 -21.15
C MET A 1 5.44 5.76 -19.70
N SER A 2 5.34 4.45 -19.39
CA SER A 2 5.06 3.95 -18.02
C SER A 2 6.19 4.20 -17.00
N SER A 3 7.46 4.10 -17.41
CA SER A 3 8.62 4.24 -16.49
C SER A 3 8.80 5.66 -15.91
N VAL A 4 8.65 6.69 -16.74
CA VAL A 4 8.76 8.11 -16.30
C VAL A 4 7.58 8.52 -15.39
N SER A 5 6.37 8.01 -15.66
CA SER A 5 5.22 8.24 -14.78
C SER A 5 5.38 7.57 -13.42
N GLN A 6 5.96 6.35 -13.37
CA GLN A 6 6.23 5.65 -12.12
C GLN A 6 7.31 6.36 -11.29
N GLN A 7 8.40 6.81 -11.92
CA GLN A 7 9.43 7.61 -11.24
C GLN A 7 8.90 8.93 -10.65
N HIS A 8 7.99 9.61 -11.35
CA HIS A 8 7.39 10.85 -10.83
C HIS A 8 6.45 10.56 -9.65
N GLU A 9 5.69 9.46 -9.69
CA GLU A 9 4.85 9.01 -8.58
C GLU A 9 5.68 8.60 -7.35
N SER A 10 6.80 7.89 -7.52
CA SER A 10 7.74 7.57 -6.43
C SER A 10 8.35 8.84 -5.81
N ARG A 11 8.82 9.79 -6.62
CA ARG A 11 9.39 11.05 -6.09
C ARG A 11 8.37 11.89 -5.32
N ALA A 12 7.12 11.96 -5.79
CA ALA A 12 6.06 12.66 -5.08
C ALA A 12 5.71 12.02 -3.72
N ARG A 13 5.76 10.68 -3.65
CA ARG A 13 5.57 9.91 -2.41
C ARG A 13 6.62 10.24 -1.34
N VAL A 14 7.90 10.30 -1.73
CA VAL A 14 9.03 10.64 -0.84
C VAL A 14 8.90 12.06 -0.24
N ALA A 15 8.28 12.99 -0.94
CA ALA A 15 8.09 14.36 -0.44
C ALA A 15 7.04 14.47 0.69
N VAL A 16 6.10 13.51 0.79
CA VAL A 16 5.07 13.53 1.83
C VAL A 16 5.63 12.93 3.13
N ARG A 17 5.62 13.74 4.19
CA ARG A 17 6.04 13.29 5.53
C ARG A 17 4.85 12.94 6.41
N ALA A 18 4.99 11.84 7.15
CA ALA A 18 4.05 11.48 8.20
C ALA A 18 4.14 12.47 9.37
N PRO A 19 3.01 12.85 9.99
CA PRO A 19 3.01 13.71 11.16
C PRO A 19 3.47 12.96 12.42
N GLY A 20 4.11 13.68 13.35
CA GLY A 20 4.47 13.19 14.67
C GLY A 20 5.69 12.25 14.70
N THR A 21 5.81 11.49 15.78
CA THR A 21 6.84 10.45 15.98
C THR A 21 6.17 9.12 16.31
N GLY A 22 6.92 8.00 16.22
CA GLY A 22 6.44 6.67 16.57
C GLY A 22 6.06 5.79 15.38
N ALA A 23 5.12 4.87 15.59
CA ALA A 23 4.82 3.78 14.65
C ALA A 23 4.28 4.25 13.30
N GLY A 24 3.51 5.34 13.25
CA GLY A 24 2.96 5.89 12.01
C GLY A 24 4.04 6.34 11.02
N PRO A 25 4.92 7.27 11.41
CA PRO A 25 6.08 7.65 10.60
C PRO A 25 7.01 6.48 10.26
N ALA A 26 7.25 5.54 11.19
CA ALA A 26 8.07 4.36 10.92
C ALA A 26 7.46 3.47 9.82
N PHE A 27 6.16 3.18 9.90
CA PHE A 27 5.47 2.41 8.87
C PHE A 27 5.42 3.15 7.53
N TRP A 28 5.17 4.46 7.53
CA TRP A 28 5.17 5.25 6.29
C TRP A 28 6.53 5.18 5.58
N SER A 29 7.64 5.38 6.31
CA SER A 29 8.99 5.24 5.76
C SER A 29 9.25 3.83 5.21
N PHE A 30 8.85 2.79 5.95
CA PHE A 30 8.95 1.41 5.48
C PHE A 30 8.14 1.17 4.20
N ALA A 31 6.91 1.69 4.13
CA ALA A 31 6.04 1.53 2.97
C ALA A 31 6.64 2.19 1.74
N LEU A 32 7.22 3.40 1.88
CA LEU A 32 7.93 4.09 0.80
C LEU A 32 9.12 3.26 0.29
N GLU A 33 9.97 2.78 1.20
CA GLU A 33 11.14 1.98 0.85
C GLU A 33 10.75 0.67 0.13
N CYS A 34 9.73 -0.02 0.64
CA CYS A 34 9.27 -1.27 0.04
C CYS A 34 8.63 -1.05 -1.33
N TYR A 35 7.87 0.03 -1.50
CA TYR A 35 7.18 0.31 -2.75
C TYR A 35 8.14 0.60 -3.92
N ASP A 36 9.32 1.16 -3.62
CA ASP A 36 10.38 1.41 -4.59
C ASP A 36 11.22 0.16 -4.92
N ARG A 37 11.01 -0.98 -4.24
CA ARG A 37 11.70 -2.25 -4.56
C ARG A 37 11.21 -2.81 -5.91
N PRO A 38 12.09 -3.44 -6.71
CA PRO A 38 11.72 -4.02 -7.99
C PRO A 38 10.52 -4.96 -7.89
N GLY A 39 9.51 -4.73 -8.74
CA GLY A 39 8.32 -5.58 -8.83
C GLY A 39 7.27 -5.40 -7.72
N VAL A 40 7.53 -4.62 -6.66
CA VAL A 40 6.53 -4.40 -5.60
C VAL A 40 5.40 -3.51 -6.10
N GLN A 41 5.72 -2.36 -6.70
CA GLN A 41 4.72 -1.44 -7.24
C GLN A 41 3.77 -2.11 -8.23
N SER A 42 4.28 -2.87 -9.20
CA SER A 42 3.46 -3.52 -10.23
C SER A 42 2.51 -4.56 -9.63
N GLN A 43 2.99 -5.38 -8.69
CA GLN A 43 2.17 -6.38 -8.01
C GLN A 43 1.09 -5.74 -7.14
N CYS A 44 1.44 -4.70 -6.39
CA CYS A 44 0.48 -3.92 -5.58
C CYS A 44 -0.62 -3.30 -6.44
N LEU A 45 -0.28 -2.73 -7.60
CA LEU A 45 -1.26 -2.16 -8.53
C LEU A 45 -2.15 -3.26 -9.14
N GLU A 46 -1.58 -4.41 -9.52
CA GLU A 46 -2.36 -5.53 -10.04
C GLU A 46 -3.40 -6.02 -9.01
N LEU A 47 -2.98 -6.20 -7.76
CA LEU A 47 -3.87 -6.64 -6.67
C LEU A 47 -4.93 -5.57 -6.36
N GLN A 48 -4.56 -4.30 -6.41
CA GLN A 48 -5.49 -3.19 -6.25
C GLN A 48 -6.56 -3.16 -7.35
N ASP A 49 -6.15 -3.20 -8.61
CA ASP A 49 -7.07 -3.05 -9.73
C ASP A 49 -7.98 -4.30 -9.89
N ARG A 50 -7.47 -5.51 -9.59
CA ARG A 50 -8.25 -6.76 -9.73
C ARG A 50 -9.12 -7.10 -8.53
N TYR A 51 -8.64 -6.84 -7.31
CA TYR A 51 -9.25 -7.36 -6.09
C TYR A 51 -9.59 -6.25 -5.08
N ALA A 52 -9.47 -4.98 -5.49
CA ALA A 52 -9.65 -3.82 -4.61
C ALA A 52 -8.71 -3.85 -3.38
N ALA A 53 -7.57 -4.55 -3.48
CA ALA A 53 -6.61 -4.63 -2.38
C ALA A 53 -6.01 -3.25 -2.08
N GLU A 54 -5.98 -2.89 -0.80
CA GLU A 54 -5.41 -1.64 -0.36
C GLU A 54 -3.89 -1.78 -0.27
N VAL A 55 -3.16 -1.01 -1.07
CA VAL A 55 -1.68 -1.07 -1.13
C VAL A 55 -1.06 -0.87 0.24
N LEU A 56 -1.56 0.10 1.02
CA LEU A 56 -1.04 0.31 2.37
C LEU A 56 -1.36 -0.83 3.33
N VAL A 57 -2.46 -1.56 3.16
CA VAL A 57 -2.72 -2.75 3.96
C VAL A 57 -1.73 -3.86 3.60
N LEU A 58 -1.50 -4.12 2.30
CA LEU A 58 -0.50 -5.11 1.86
C LEU A 58 0.89 -4.82 2.44
N LEU A 59 1.35 -3.57 2.33
CA LEU A 59 2.66 -3.16 2.87
C LEU A 59 2.69 -3.17 4.39
N PHE A 60 1.56 -2.89 5.05
CA PHE A 60 1.44 -2.99 6.51
C PHE A 60 1.63 -4.43 7.00
N LEU A 61 1.09 -5.42 6.29
CA LEU A 61 1.28 -6.83 6.63
C LEU A 61 2.75 -7.24 6.48
N CYS A 62 3.44 -6.77 5.45
CA CYS A 62 4.89 -6.94 5.32
C CYS A 62 5.65 -6.29 6.48
N TRP A 63 5.23 -5.08 6.88
CA TRP A 63 5.84 -4.38 8.02
C TRP A 63 5.65 -5.15 9.32
N ARG A 64 4.45 -5.65 9.61
CA ARG A 64 4.17 -6.48 10.79
C ARG A 64 4.95 -7.78 10.78
N ALA A 65 5.09 -8.43 9.63
CA ALA A 65 5.95 -9.60 9.49
C ALA A 65 7.44 -9.29 9.69
N SER A 66 7.92 -8.12 9.24
CA SER A 66 9.29 -7.66 9.54
C SER A 66 9.52 -7.49 11.05
N CYS A 67 8.43 -7.28 11.78
CA CYS A 67 8.33 -7.19 13.20
C CYS A 67 7.92 -8.52 13.89
N GLY A 68 7.98 -9.65 13.18
CA GLY A 68 7.67 -10.97 13.73
C GLY A 68 6.19 -11.19 14.09
N ASP A 69 5.28 -10.35 13.60
CA ASP A 69 3.85 -10.44 13.87
C ASP A 69 3.07 -10.87 12.61
N VAL A 70 2.39 -12.00 12.71
CA VAL A 70 1.46 -12.52 11.70
C VAL A 70 0.05 -12.20 12.18
N LEU A 71 -0.71 -11.47 11.37
CA LEU A 71 -2.07 -11.11 11.75
C LEU A 71 -3.02 -12.27 11.46
N ASP A 72 -3.72 -12.73 12.49
CA ASP A 72 -4.80 -13.70 12.32
C ASP A 72 -6.03 -13.09 11.60
N MET A 73 -6.96 -13.95 11.20
CA MET A 73 -8.19 -13.55 10.50
C MET A 73 -9.05 -12.54 11.28
N THR A 74 -9.05 -12.59 12.61
CA THR A 74 -9.81 -11.66 13.45
C THR A 74 -9.21 -10.26 13.37
N ARG A 75 -7.88 -10.16 13.52
CA ARG A 75 -7.13 -8.90 13.42
C ARG A 75 -7.19 -8.34 11.99
N LEU A 76 -7.14 -9.20 10.96
CA LEU A 76 -7.30 -8.77 9.56
C LEU A 76 -8.69 -8.19 9.27
N ARG A 77 -9.76 -8.80 9.80
CA ARG A 77 -11.12 -8.24 9.68
C ARG A 77 -11.23 -6.89 10.35
N ALA A 78 -10.77 -6.78 11.60
CA ALA A 78 -10.76 -5.51 12.33
C ALA A 78 -9.94 -4.43 11.61
N LEU A 79 -8.78 -4.79 11.06
CA LEU A 79 -7.94 -3.91 10.26
C LEU A 79 -8.70 -3.40 9.03
N ARG A 80 -9.39 -4.30 8.31
CA ARG A 80 -10.16 -3.95 7.10
C ARG A 80 -11.38 -3.09 7.41
N GLU A 81 -12.15 -3.44 8.43
CA GLU A 81 -13.34 -2.66 8.86
C GLU A 81 -12.96 -1.23 9.18
N ARG A 82 -11.80 -1.05 9.79
CA ARG A 82 -11.19 0.25 10.03
C ARG A 82 -10.74 0.88 8.70
N SER A 83 -9.85 0.25 7.94
CA SER A 83 -9.23 0.85 6.76
C SER A 83 -10.22 1.21 5.64
N ALA A 84 -11.25 0.39 5.44
CA ALA A 84 -12.10 0.43 4.26
C ALA A 84 -12.93 1.73 4.09
N PRO A 85 -13.51 2.36 5.13
CA PRO A 85 -14.12 3.69 5.03
C PRO A 85 -13.19 4.74 4.42
N LEU A 86 -11.97 4.88 4.92
CA LEU A 86 -11.01 5.88 4.42
C LEU A 86 -10.60 5.57 2.97
N ALA A 87 -10.34 4.30 2.67
CA ALA A 87 -10.00 3.87 1.32
C ALA A 87 -11.14 4.15 0.32
N ARG A 88 -12.39 3.81 0.67
CA ARG A 88 -13.54 3.95 -0.24
C ARG A 88 -14.06 5.37 -0.37
N GLN A 89 -14.08 6.13 0.72
CA GLN A 89 -14.74 7.44 0.75
C GLN A 89 -13.78 8.60 0.45
N LEU A 90 -12.47 8.40 0.60
CA LEU A 90 -11.48 9.45 0.38
C LEU A 90 -10.45 9.07 -0.69
N ILE A 91 -9.68 7.99 -0.48
CA ILE A 91 -8.54 7.65 -1.34
C ILE A 91 -9.01 7.23 -2.75
N GLY A 92 -10.02 6.37 -2.84
CA GLY A 92 -10.62 5.91 -4.10
C GLY A 92 -11.12 7.07 -4.97
N PRO A 93 -11.99 7.97 -4.43
CA PRO A 93 -12.45 9.15 -5.15
C PRO A 93 -11.32 10.08 -5.60
N LEU A 94 -10.33 10.35 -4.75
CA LEU A 94 -9.16 11.18 -5.13
C LEU A 94 -8.39 10.53 -6.29
N ARG A 95 -8.16 9.22 -6.23
CA ARG A 95 -7.48 8.47 -7.28
C ARG A 95 -8.26 8.47 -8.59
N ALA A 96 -9.57 8.28 -8.54
CA ALA A 96 -10.44 8.30 -9.71
C ALA A 96 -10.40 9.68 -10.38
N ALA A 97 -10.58 10.76 -9.61
CA ALA A 97 -10.52 12.12 -10.11
C ALA A 97 -9.14 12.46 -10.70
N ARG A 98 -8.04 12.05 -10.05
CA ARG A 98 -6.68 12.19 -10.59
C ARG A 98 -6.51 11.45 -11.92
N ARG A 99 -6.94 10.19 -12.01
CA ARG A 99 -6.85 9.38 -13.24
C ARG A 99 -7.63 10.06 -14.39
N ALA A 100 -8.84 10.58 -14.11
CA ALA A 100 -9.64 11.30 -15.08
C ALA A 100 -8.94 12.57 -15.60
N LEU A 101 -8.40 13.40 -14.70
CA LEU A 101 -7.64 14.60 -15.08
C LEU A 101 -6.38 14.28 -15.88
N LYS A 102 -5.64 13.24 -15.48
CA LYS A 102 -4.44 12.79 -16.18
C LYS A 102 -4.77 12.33 -17.61
N SER A 103 -5.85 11.59 -17.79
CA SER A 103 -6.34 11.16 -19.10
C SER A 103 -6.76 12.34 -19.97
N ALA A 104 -7.50 13.30 -19.40
CA ALA A 104 -7.93 14.50 -20.11
C ALA A 104 -6.73 15.36 -20.53
N ALA A 105 -5.75 15.56 -19.65
CA ALA A 105 -4.51 16.29 -19.95
C ALA A 105 -3.70 15.64 -21.08
N GLN A 106 -3.60 14.30 -21.10
CA GLN A 106 -2.93 13.57 -22.18
C GLN A 106 -3.64 13.71 -23.51
N THR A 107 -4.97 13.76 -23.50
CA THR A 107 -5.79 13.87 -24.71
C THR A 107 -5.74 15.29 -25.30
N SER A 108 -5.79 16.32 -24.45
CA SER A 108 -5.84 17.72 -24.89
C SER A 108 -4.47 18.42 -24.97
N GLY A 109 -3.44 17.86 -24.33
CA GLY A 109 -2.15 18.54 -24.14
C GLY A 109 -2.19 19.68 -23.11
N SER A 110 -3.29 19.87 -22.38
CA SER A 110 -3.44 20.97 -21.42
C SER A 110 -2.51 20.82 -20.21
N VAL A 111 -1.75 21.87 -19.96
CA VAL A 111 -0.86 21.99 -18.80
C VAL A 111 -1.67 22.19 -17.52
N GLU A 112 -2.78 22.92 -17.57
CA GLU A 112 -3.67 23.20 -16.44
C GLU A 112 -4.30 21.91 -15.89
N LEU A 113 -4.76 21.02 -16.79
CA LEU A 113 -5.28 19.71 -16.40
C LEU A 113 -4.19 18.81 -15.79
N ALA A 114 -2.96 18.86 -16.32
CA ALA A 114 -1.83 18.14 -15.75
C ALA A 114 -1.47 18.66 -14.35
N GLN A 115 -1.47 19.99 -14.15
CA GLN A 115 -1.25 20.61 -12.84
C GLN A 115 -2.36 20.25 -11.84
N ALA A 116 -3.62 20.24 -12.28
CA ALA A 116 -4.75 19.83 -11.44
C ALA A 116 -4.63 18.35 -11.02
N ALA A 117 -4.22 17.46 -11.94
CA ALA A 117 -3.92 16.06 -11.63
C ALA A 117 -2.80 15.93 -10.59
N ALA A 118 -1.73 16.73 -10.68
CA ALA A 118 -0.64 16.75 -9.72
C ALA A 118 -1.09 17.22 -8.32
N ARG A 119 -2.00 18.20 -8.23
CA ARG A 119 -2.58 18.63 -6.94
C ARG A 119 -3.42 17.53 -6.30
N LEU A 120 -4.23 16.82 -7.08
CA LEU A 120 -4.97 15.66 -6.57
C LEU A 120 -4.05 14.51 -6.16
N GLN A 121 -2.92 14.31 -6.86
CA GLN A 121 -1.90 13.35 -6.46
C GLN A 121 -1.33 13.68 -5.09
N ALA A 122 -0.98 14.95 -4.83
CA ALA A 122 -0.50 15.37 -3.51
C ALA A 122 -1.55 15.13 -2.41
N ALA A 123 -2.83 15.41 -2.68
CA ALA A 123 -3.93 15.13 -1.75
C ALA A 123 -4.14 13.63 -1.50
N GLU A 124 -4.10 12.79 -2.56
CA GLU A 124 -4.17 11.32 -2.47
C GLU A 124 -3.03 10.80 -1.59
N LEU A 125 -1.79 11.22 -1.84
CA LEU A 125 -0.63 10.81 -1.07
C LEU A 125 -0.70 11.25 0.39
N ARG A 126 -1.26 12.44 0.65
CA ARG A 126 -1.49 12.90 2.02
C ARG A 126 -2.52 12.03 2.74
N ALA A 127 -3.60 11.64 2.07
CA ALA A 127 -4.61 10.74 2.61
C ALA A 127 -4.04 9.34 2.89
N GLU A 128 -3.25 8.78 1.96
CA GLU A 128 -2.51 7.53 2.15
C GLU A 128 -1.57 7.62 3.37
N CYS A 129 -0.81 8.72 3.51
CA CYS A 129 0.06 8.92 4.66
C CYS A 129 -0.69 8.92 6.01
N LEU A 130 -1.87 9.53 6.07
CA LEU A 130 -2.73 9.49 7.26
C LEU A 130 -3.30 8.09 7.51
N GLN A 131 -3.66 7.36 6.46
CA GLN A 131 -4.06 5.95 6.55
C GLN A 131 -2.94 5.12 7.20
N ALA A 132 -1.68 5.31 6.77
CA ALA A 132 -0.54 4.63 7.34
C ALA A 132 -0.36 4.93 8.84
N CYS A 133 -0.46 6.20 9.23
CA CYS A 133 -0.43 6.58 10.65
C CYS A 133 -1.51 5.87 11.47
N TRP A 134 -2.72 5.78 10.92
CA TRP A 134 -3.83 5.15 11.63
C TRP A 134 -3.71 3.63 11.71
N LEU A 135 -3.28 2.96 10.63
CA LEU A 135 -2.99 1.51 10.64
C LEU A 135 -1.94 1.17 11.70
N ALA A 136 -0.88 1.99 11.78
CA ALA A 136 0.16 1.81 12.77
C ALA A 136 -0.33 2.02 14.22
N GLN A 137 -1.23 2.99 14.45
CA GLN A 137 -1.88 3.19 15.75
C GLN A 137 -2.91 2.11 16.08
N ALA A 138 -3.47 1.43 15.09
CA ALA A 138 -4.38 0.30 15.31
C ALA A 138 -3.68 -0.92 15.90
N GLY A 139 -2.39 -1.10 15.57
CA GLY A 139 -1.58 -2.27 15.93
C GLY A 139 -0.85 -2.15 17.28
N LEU A 140 -1.45 -1.53 18.30
CA LEU A 140 -0.82 -1.31 19.61
C LEU A 140 -0.38 -2.64 20.28
N LEU A 141 0.96 -2.84 20.37
CA LEU A 141 1.78 -3.72 21.24
C LEU A 141 2.65 -4.80 20.51
N PRO A 142 3.76 -5.23 21.13
CA PRO A 142 5.14 -5.02 20.69
C PRO A 142 5.66 -6.10 19.72
N VAL A 143 6.82 -5.80 19.14
CA VAL A 143 7.48 -6.50 18.04
C VAL A 143 8.55 -7.45 18.60
N CYS A 144 8.56 -8.70 18.15
CA CYS A 144 9.69 -9.62 18.35
C CYS A 144 10.52 -9.68 17.07
N VAL A 145 11.85 -9.63 17.18
CA VAL A 145 12.72 -9.60 15.99
C VAL A 145 12.83 -11.01 15.40
N SER A 146 12.02 -11.33 14.38
CA SER A 146 12.16 -12.58 13.63
C SER A 146 13.37 -12.54 12.68
N ARG A 147 13.95 -13.71 12.38
CA ARG A 147 15.06 -13.88 11.41
C ARG A 147 14.56 -13.64 9.99
N SER A 148 15.42 -13.13 9.10
CA SER A 148 15.05 -12.68 7.75
C SER A 148 14.23 -13.70 6.93
N GLY A 149 14.55 -14.99 7.02
CA GLY A 149 13.84 -16.04 6.27
C GLY A 149 12.42 -16.33 6.76
N GLU A 150 12.11 -16.08 8.03
CA GLU A 150 10.75 -16.25 8.58
C GLU A 150 9.85 -15.09 8.15
N ARG A 151 10.40 -13.88 7.98
CA ARG A 151 9.64 -12.65 7.65
C ARG A 151 8.87 -12.78 6.33
N ALA A 152 9.50 -13.32 5.29
CA ALA A 152 8.84 -13.53 3.99
C ALA A 152 7.65 -14.49 4.11
N THR A 153 7.85 -15.60 4.82
CA THR A 153 6.79 -16.61 5.07
C THR A 153 5.64 -16.04 5.91
N GLN A 154 5.98 -15.28 6.96
CA GLN A 154 5.02 -14.58 7.83
C GLN A 154 4.20 -13.53 7.06
N ALA A 155 4.85 -12.74 6.21
CA ALA A 155 4.20 -11.77 5.33
C ALA A 155 3.28 -12.48 4.34
N GLY A 156 3.78 -13.53 3.68
CA GLY A 156 3.00 -14.34 2.73
C GLY A 156 1.73 -14.92 3.37
N THR A 157 1.83 -15.42 4.60
CA THR A 157 0.67 -15.94 5.34
C THR A 157 -0.40 -14.86 5.54
N SER A 158 -0.01 -13.71 6.10
CA SER A 158 -0.94 -12.60 6.38
C SER A 158 -1.56 -12.03 5.09
N ILE A 159 -0.76 -11.88 4.03
CA ILE A 159 -1.23 -11.36 2.74
C ILE A 159 -2.20 -12.35 2.09
N ALA A 160 -1.91 -13.65 2.12
CA ALA A 160 -2.80 -14.66 1.55
C ALA A 160 -4.17 -14.65 2.24
N ASP A 161 -4.18 -14.55 3.57
CA ASP A 161 -5.41 -14.45 4.36
C ASP A 161 -6.20 -13.16 4.09
N TYR A 162 -5.50 -12.03 3.95
CA TYR A 162 -6.13 -10.77 3.53
C TYR A 162 -6.73 -10.86 2.13
N LEU A 163 -6.05 -11.49 1.17
CA LEU A 163 -6.57 -11.69 -0.18
C LEU A 163 -7.77 -12.64 -0.19
N ARG A 164 -7.77 -13.71 0.61
CA ARG A 164 -8.95 -14.57 0.80
C ARG A 164 -10.13 -13.80 1.37
N LEU A 165 -9.89 -12.88 2.31
CA LEU A 165 -10.92 -11.99 2.85
C LEU A 165 -11.50 -11.07 1.76
N LEU A 166 -10.72 -10.71 0.74
CA LEU A 166 -11.18 -9.96 -0.44
C LEU A 166 -11.91 -10.83 -1.48
N GLY A 167 -12.04 -12.13 -1.24
CA GLY A 167 -12.69 -13.07 -2.15
C GLY A 167 -11.77 -13.64 -3.23
N VAL A 168 -10.45 -13.51 -3.08
CA VAL A 168 -9.48 -14.15 -3.98
C VAL A 168 -9.42 -15.65 -3.70
N GLU A 169 -9.47 -16.45 -4.75
CA GLU A 169 -9.33 -17.92 -4.66
C GLU A 169 -8.03 -18.31 -3.93
N SER A 170 -8.11 -19.30 -3.04
CA SER A 170 -7.04 -19.67 -2.10
C SER A 170 -5.68 -19.93 -2.74
N ALA A 171 -5.61 -20.64 -3.86
CA ALA A 171 -4.36 -20.93 -4.54
C ALA A 171 -3.79 -19.68 -5.24
N VAL A 172 -4.65 -18.85 -5.84
CA VAL A 172 -4.24 -17.55 -6.39
C VAL A 172 -3.74 -16.61 -5.29
N ALA A 173 -4.45 -16.54 -4.17
CA ALA A 173 -4.10 -15.71 -3.01
C ALA A 173 -2.71 -16.09 -2.49
N GLN A 174 -2.44 -17.38 -2.31
CA GLN A 174 -1.13 -17.86 -1.83
C GLN A 174 -0.01 -17.49 -2.80
N ARG A 175 -0.14 -17.80 -4.09
CA ARG A 175 0.90 -17.48 -5.09
C ARG A 175 1.22 -15.99 -5.16
N ARG A 176 0.19 -15.13 -5.11
CA ARG A 176 0.37 -13.67 -5.13
C ARG A 176 1.01 -13.16 -3.85
N ALA A 177 0.63 -13.74 -2.70
CA ALA A 177 1.21 -13.39 -1.42
C ALA A 177 2.70 -13.73 -1.34
N ASP A 178 3.08 -14.94 -1.76
CA ASP A 178 4.47 -15.40 -1.75
C ASP A 178 5.34 -14.53 -2.68
N SER A 179 4.84 -14.26 -3.89
CA SER A 179 5.51 -13.39 -4.87
C SER A 179 5.72 -11.96 -4.36
N LEU A 180 4.71 -11.38 -3.69
CA LEU A 180 4.83 -10.03 -3.12
C LEU A 180 5.76 -10.02 -1.90
N ALA A 181 5.66 -11.03 -1.03
CA ALA A 181 6.51 -11.14 0.15
C ALA A 181 7.99 -11.34 -0.21
N ALA A 182 8.29 -12.12 -1.26
CA ALA A 182 9.65 -12.28 -1.79
C ALA A 182 10.20 -10.96 -2.35
N ALA A 183 9.42 -10.28 -3.20
CA ALA A 183 9.79 -8.98 -3.77
C ALA A 183 10.04 -7.91 -2.68
N VAL A 184 9.22 -7.91 -1.63
CA VAL A 184 9.42 -7.02 -0.48
C VAL A 184 10.61 -7.44 0.37
N SER A 185 10.97 -8.72 0.45
CA SER A 185 12.14 -9.18 1.23
C SER A 185 13.47 -9.02 0.50
N GLY A 186 13.45 -8.78 -0.82
CA GLY A 186 14.65 -8.72 -1.66
C GLY A 186 15.28 -10.10 -1.89
N SER A 187 14.48 -11.17 -1.80
CA SER A 187 14.87 -12.57 -1.98
C SER A 187 14.39 -13.11 -3.32
#